data_AF-A0A9N9SN83-F1
#
_entry.id   AF-A0A9N9SN83-F1
#
_cell.length_a   1.000
_cell.length_b   1.000
_cell.length_c   1.000
_cell.angle_alpha   90.00
_cell.angle_beta   90.00
_cell.angle_gamma   90.00
#
_symmetry.space_group_name_H-M   'P 1'
#
loop_
_entity.id
_entity.type
_entity.pdbx_description
1 polymer ?
#
loop_
_entity_poly.entity_id
_entity_poly.type
_entity_poly.pdbx_seq_one_letter_code
_entity_poly.pdbx_strand_id
1 'polypeptide(L)'
;MRRTHNKKKTKKKIDNTMKISRNKINTTEMDYWRRSCRVSRMEKITNDEIKRRIEIKKDTLNYIEEKRLTWYGHVRRTDPNRWIAKITEWSPIGKRKRGRPRSFRD
;
A
#
# COMPACT_ATOMS: atom_id res chain seq x y z
N MET A 1 2.48 -6.91 -33.01
CA MET A 1 1.77 -7.61 -31.90
C MET A 1 2.54 -7.70 -30.56
N ARG A 2 3.48 -6.79 -30.20
CA ARG A 2 4.26 -6.84 -28.93
C ARG A 2 3.71 -5.98 -27.77
N ARG A 3 2.70 -5.14 -28.00
CA ARG A 3 2.18 -4.15 -27.02
C ARG A 3 1.34 -4.77 -25.88
N THR A 4 0.64 -5.88 -26.13
CA THR A 4 -0.27 -6.51 -25.15
C THR A 4 0.47 -7.30 -24.07
N HIS A 5 1.55 -8.01 -24.44
CA HIS A 5 2.38 -8.80 -23.51
C HIS A 5 3.12 -7.92 -22.48
N ASN A 6 3.49 -6.68 -22.84
CA ASN A 6 4.18 -5.77 -21.94
C ASN A 6 3.22 -5.11 -20.92
N LYS A 7 1.97 -4.83 -21.33
CA LYS A 7 0.90 -4.34 -20.43
C LYS A 7 0.52 -5.40 -19.37
N LYS A 8 0.44 -6.68 -19.75
CA LYS A 8 0.19 -7.77 -18.80
C LYS A 8 1.32 -7.93 -17.77
N LYS A 9 2.58 -7.85 -18.20
CA LYS A 9 3.76 -7.91 -17.30
C LYS A 9 3.82 -6.71 -16.33
N THR A 10 3.48 -5.51 -16.79
CA THR A 10 3.48 -4.29 -15.95
C THR A 10 2.37 -4.29 -14.91
N LYS A 11 1.14 -4.69 -15.28
CA LYS A 11 0.03 -4.85 -14.32
C LYS A 11 0.37 -5.88 -13.22
N LYS A 12 0.85 -7.07 -13.62
CA LYS A 12 1.28 -8.11 -12.67
C LYS A 12 2.35 -7.63 -11.70
N LYS A 13 3.28 -6.79 -12.17
CA LYS A 13 4.32 -6.20 -11.31
C LYS A 13 3.73 -5.23 -10.27
N ILE A 14 2.81 -4.36 -10.69
CA ILE A 14 2.12 -3.42 -9.80
C ILE A 14 1.31 -4.17 -8.74
N ASP A 15 0.52 -5.17 -9.16
CA ASP A 15 -0.30 -5.98 -8.26
C ASP A 15 0.57 -6.67 -7.21
N ASN A 16 1.72 -7.23 -7.61
CA ASN A 16 2.67 -7.84 -6.68
C ASN A 16 3.27 -6.82 -5.70
N THR A 17 3.66 -5.63 -6.17
CA THR A 17 4.17 -4.57 -5.29
C THR A 17 3.12 -4.11 -4.27
N MET A 18 1.87 -3.94 -4.70
CA MET A 18 0.77 -3.56 -3.81
C MET A 18 0.49 -4.65 -2.78
N LYS A 19 0.52 -5.93 -3.18
CA LYS A 19 0.41 -7.07 -2.27
C LYS A 19 1.51 -7.07 -1.21
N ILE A 20 2.76 -6.82 -1.59
CA ILE A 20 3.89 -6.75 -0.66
C ILE A 20 3.69 -5.63 0.37
N SER A 21 3.30 -4.43 -0.09
CA SER A 21 3.06 -3.29 0.82
C SER A 21 1.90 -3.56 1.79
N ARG A 22 0.80 -4.15 1.29
CA ARG A 22 -0.35 -4.55 2.13
C ARG A 22 0.06 -5.55 3.20
N ASN A 23 0.82 -6.57 2.82
CA ASN A 23 1.31 -7.58 3.76
C ASN A 23 2.22 -6.98 4.83
N LYS A 24 3.07 -6.01 4.48
CA LYS A 24 3.91 -5.31 5.47
C LYS A 24 3.07 -4.60 6.54
N ILE A 25 2.05 -3.84 6.13
CA ILE A 25 1.15 -3.14 7.06
C ILE A 25 0.44 -4.13 7.98
N ASN A 26 -0.14 -5.20 7.42
CA ASN A 26 -0.83 -6.22 8.20
C ASN A 26 0.13 -6.94 9.18
N THR A 27 1.36 -7.25 8.76
CA THR A 27 2.37 -7.85 9.64
C THR A 27 2.75 -6.91 10.78
N THR A 28 2.97 -5.62 10.51
CA THR A 28 3.29 -4.64 11.57
C THR A 28 2.13 -4.44 12.54
N GLU A 29 0.91 -4.39 12.02
CA GLU A 29 -0.31 -4.26 12.81
C GLU A 29 -0.52 -5.47 13.71
N MET A 30 -0.38 -6.68 13.17
CA MET A 30 -0.52 -7.89 13.99
C MET A 30 0.60 -8.06 15.02
N ASP A 31 1.83 -7.62 14.73
CA ASP A 31 2.91 -7.62 15.73
C ASP A 31 2.59 -6.70 16.91
N TYR A 32 2.08 -5.49 16.62
CA TYR A 32 1.63 -4.56 17.64
C TYR A 32 0.52 -5.17 18.51
N TRP A 33 -0.50 -5.76 17.89
CA TRP A 33 -1.60 -6.42 18.59
C TRP A 33 -1.16 -7.60 19.45
N ARG A 34 -0.23 -8.43 18.97
CA ARG A 34 0.31 -9.55 19.75
C ARG A 34 1.03 -9.07 21.00
N ARG A 35 1.82 -8.00 20.89
CA ARG A 35 2.54 -7.41 22.02
C ARG A 35 1.58 -6.80 23.04
N SER A 36 0.54 -6.10 22.59
CA SER A 36 -0.50 -5.54 23.47
C SER A 36 -1.24 -6.63 24.25
N CYS A 37 -1.54 -7.76 23.62
CA CYS A 37 -2.14 -8.92 24.28
C CYS A 37 -1.14 -9.74 25.11
N ARG A 38 0.15 -9.40 25.11
CA ARG A 38 1.24 -10.18 25.74
C ARG A 38 1.30 -11.64 25.31
N VAL A 39 0.94 -11.90 24.05
CA VAL A 39 0.88 -13.26 23.48
C VAL A 39 2.20 -13.60 22.79
N SER A 40 2.81 -14.71 23.21
CA SER A 40 3.98 -15.30 22.56
C SER A 40 3.61 -15.98 21.24
N ARG A 41 4.59 -16.13 20.35
CA ARG A 41 4.44 -16.93 19.14
C ARG A 41 4.35 -18.44 19.45
N MET A 42 4.90 -18.88 20.58
CA MET A 42 4.87 -20.29 21.00
C MET A 42 3.46 -20.78 21.34
N GLU A 43 2.59 -19.88 21.77
CA GLU A 43 1.18 -20.20 22.08
C GLU A 43 0.36 -20.49 20.83
N LYS A 44 0.91 -20.27 19.62
CA LYS A 44 0.26 -20.55 18.32
C LYS A 44 -1.14 -19.96 18.17
N ILE A 45 -1.45 -18.89 18.89
CA ILE A 45 -2.72 -18.18 18.79
C ILE A 45 -2.88 -17.58 17.40
N THR A 46 -4.05 -17.81 16.79
CA THR A 46 -4.40 -17.34 15.45
C THR A 46 -4.56 -15.82 15.42
N ASN A 47 -4.37 -15.21 14.25
CA ASN A 47 -4.54 -13.77 14.10
C ASN A 47 -5.99 -13.35 14.36
N ASP A 48 -6.97 -14.15 13.95
CA ASP A 48 -8.39 -13.86 14.15
C ASP A 48 -8.75 -13.82 15.63
N GLU A 49 -8.18 -14.71 16.44
CA GLU A 49 -8.36 -14.71 17.89
C GLU A 49 -7.78 -13.44 18.54
N ILE A 50 -6.61 -12.98 18.09
CA ILE A 50 -6.02 -11.73 18.57
C ILE A 50 -6.89 -10.52 18.16
N LYS A 51 -7.38 -10.50 16.91
CA LYS A 51 -8.28 -9.45 16.43
C LYS A 51 -9.58 -9.41 17.24
N ARG A 52 -10.11 -10.58 17.64
CA ARG A 52 -11.29 -10.72 18.49
C ARG A 52 -11.04 -10.18 19.90
N ARG A 53 -9.90 -10.52 20.53
CA ARG A 53 -9.53 -10.03 21.88
C ARG A 53 -9.42 -8.51 21.99
N ILE A 54 -8.95 -7.87 20.92
CA ILE A 54 -8.77 -6.41 20.86
C ILE A 54 -10.04 -5.69 20.37
N GLU A 55 -11.06 -6.44 19.95
CA GLU A 55 -12.31 -5.90 19.40
C GLU A 55 -12.07 -4.92 18.23
N ILE A 56 -11.20 -5.32 17.30
CA ILE A 56 -10.85 -4.45 16.16
C ILE A 56 -12.07 -4.27 15.26
N LYS A 57 -12.69 -3.09 15.35
CA LYS A 57 -13.83 -2.69 14.54
C LYS A 57 -13.44 -2.35 13.09
N LYS A 58 -12.22 -1.88 12.87
CA LYS A 58 -11.75 -1.44 11.56
C LYS A 58 -10.25 -1.72 11.39
N ASP A 59 -9.94 -2.48 10.35
CA ASP A 59 -8.56 -2.78 9.95
C ASP A 59 -7.85 -1.50 9.46
N THR A 60 -6.57 -1.34 9.82
CA THR A 60 -5.75 -0.19 9.41
C THR A 60 -5.70 -0.04 7.88
N LEU A 61 -5.68 -1.15 7.14
CA LEU A 61 -5.72 -1.12 5.68
C LEU A 61 -7.02 -0.51 5.14
N ASN A 62 -8.15 -0.89 5.71
CA ASN A 62 -9.46 -0.36 5.32
C ASN A 62 -9.54 1.14 5.61
N TYR A 63 -8.99 1.58 6.75
CA TYR A 63 -8.87 3.00 7.07
C TYR A 63 -8.03 3.76 6.04
N ILE A 64 -6.87 3.24 5.65
CA ILE A 64 -6.01 3.85 4.64
C ILE A 64 -6.73 3.94 3.28
N GLU A 65 -7.45 2.89 2.89
CA GLU A 65 -8.19 2.85 1.62
C GLU A 65 -9.34 3.87 1.61
N GLU A 66 -10.09 4.00 2.70
CA GLU A 66 -11.15 5.00 2.82
C GLU A 66 -10.59 6.43 2.76
N LYS A 67 -9.47 6.70 3.43
CA LYS A 67 -8.83 8.01 3.37
C LYS A 67 -8.31 8.33 1.97
N ARG A 68 -7.77 7.34 1.25
CA ARG A 68 -7.38 7.50 -0.16
C ARG A 68 -8.58 7.85 -1.04
N LEU A 69 -9.72 7.18 -0.87
CA LEU A 69 -10.93 7.46 -1.62
C LEU A 69 -11.51 8.85 -1.28
N THR A 70 -11.51 9.22 0.01
CA THR A 70 -11.96 10.54 0.46
C THR A 70 -11.10 11.64 -0.16
N TRP A 71 -9.77 11.47 -0.13
CA TRP A 71 -8.83 12.39 -0.76
C TRP A 71 -9.04 12.44 -2.27
N TYR A 72 -9.17 11.29 -2.94
CA TYR A 72 -9.45 11.24 -4.37
C TYR A 72 -10.74 11.98 -4.74
N GLY A 73 -11.81 11.76 -3.98
CA GLY A 73 -13.08 12.48 -4.16
C GLY A 73 -12.93 13.99 -3.96
N HIS A 74 -12.12 14.42 -2.99
CA HIS A 74 -11.80 15.83 -2.79
C HIS A 74 -11.05 16.42 -3.99
N VAL A 75 -10.04 15.73 -4.51
CA VAL A 75 -9.32 16.15 -5.72
C VAL A 75 -10.26 16.25 -6.92
N ARG A 76 -11.17 15.28 -7.10
CA ARG A 76 -12.12 15.28 -8.23
C ARG A 76 -13.19 16.39 -8.16
N ARG A 77 -13.51 16.89 -6.97
CA ARG A 77 -14.41 18.05 -6.79
C ARG A 77 -13.68 19.40 -6.86
N THR A 78 -12.36 19.39 -6.86
CA THR A 78 -11.55 20.59 -6.97
C THR A 78 -11.55 21.08 -8.42
N ASP A 79 -11.47 22.40 -8.62
CA ASP A 79 -11.34 23.00 -9.95
C ASP A 79 -10.18 22.36 -10.75
N PRO A 80 -10.41 21.91 -12.00
CA PRO A 80 -9.40 21.22 -12.81
C PRO A 80 -8.15 22.06 -13.11
N ASN A 81 -8.26 23.38 -13.07
CA ASN A 81 -7.13 24.29 -13.28
C ASN A 81 -6.19 24.34 -12.07
N ARG A 82 -6.63 23.87 -10.89
CA ARG A 82 -5.76 23.77 -9.73
C ARG A 82 -4.67 22.73 -9.95
N TRP A 83 -3.52 23.04 -9.37
CA TRP A 83 -2.31 22.23 -9.43
C TRP A 83 -2.51 20.78 -8.97
N ILE A 84 -3.32 20.55 -7.93
CA ILE A 84 -3.56 19.20 -7.37
C ILE A 84 -4.25 18.29 -8.40
N ALA A 85 -5.26 18.80 -9.12
CA ALA A 85 -5.96 18.04 -10.15
C ALA A 85 -5.02 17.72 -11.31
N LYS A 86 -4.27 18.73 -11.79
CA LYS A 86 -3.29 18.59 -12.86
C LYS A 86 -2.21 17.54 -12.55
N ILE A 87 -1.61 17.58 -11.37
CA ILE A 87 -0.59 16.59 -10.97
C ILE A 87 -1.18 15.19 -10.90
N THR A 88 -2.36 15.05 -10.31
CA THR A 88 -2.95 13.73 -10.06
C THR A 88 -3.24 12.99 -11.36
N GLU A 89 -3.62 13.72 -12.41
CA GLU A 89 -3.85 13.19 -13.76
C GLU A 89 -2.57 13.08 -14.60
N TRP A 90 -1.53 13.86 -14.27
CA TRP A 90 -0.31 13.89 -15.04
C TRP A 90 0.43 12.54 -15.04
N SER A 91 0.54 11.95 -16.23
CA SER A 91 1.40 10.80 -16.47
C SER A 91 2.71 11.27 -17.09
N PRO A 92 3.87 11.01 -16.47
CA PRO A 92 5.16 11.42 -17.02
C PRO A 92 5.43 10.71 -18.35
N ILE A 93 5.89 11.48 -19.34
CA ILE A 93 6.32 10.96 -20.62
C ILE A 93 7.77 10.46 -20.46
N GLY A 94 7.96 9.15 -20.57
CA GLY A 94 9.27 8.51 -20.47
C GLY A 94 9.56 7.85 -19.11
N LYS A 95 10.80 7.37 -18.94
CA LYS A 95 11.25 6.73 -17.70
C LYS A 95 12.13 7.71 -16.95
N ARG A 96 11.98 7.77 -15.62
CA ARG A 96 12.97 8.44 -14.77
C ARG A 96 14.34 7.80 -15.01
N LYS A 97 15.39 8.63 -15.16
CA LYS A 97 16.77 8.13 -15.24
C LYS A 97 17.04 7.26 -14.01
N ARG A 98 17.82 6.19 -14.18
CA ARG A 98 18.27 5.38 -13.04
C ARG A 98 18.99 6.33 -12.08
N GLY A 99 18.57 6.35 -10.82
CA GLY A 99 19.26 7.13 -9.78
C GLY A 99 20.70 6.65 -9.61
N ARG A 100 21.49 7.38 -8.82
CA ARG A 100 22.89 7.04 -8.53
C ARG A 100 22.99 5.54 -8.19
N PRO A 101 23.82 4.76 -8.89
CA PRO A 101 24.03 3.37 -8.52
C PRO A 101 24.49 3.33 -7.07
N ARG A 102 23.99 2.36 -6.28
CA ARG A 102 24.55 2.13 -4.95
C ARG A 102 26.04 1.91 -5.15
N SER A 103 26.88 2.73 -4.51
CA SER A 103 28.28 2.37 -4.38
C SER A 103 28.29 1.05 -3.63
N PHE A 104 28.88 0.03 -4.25
CA PHE A 104 29.42 -1.07 -3.47
C PHE A 104 30.38 -0.39 -2.50
N ARG A 105 30.12 -0.45 -1.20
CA ARG A 105 31.03 0.13 -0.22
C ARG A 105 32.30 -0.71 -0.21
N ASP A 106 33.44 -0.03 -0.19
CA ASP A 106 34.72 -0.54 0.31
C ASP A 106 34.55 -1.11 1.74
#